data_AF-A0A432II88-F1
#
_entry.id   AF-A0A432II88-F1
#
_cell.length_a   1.000
_cell.length_b   1.000
_cell.length_c   1.000
_cell.angle_alpha   90.00
_cell.angle_beta   90.00
_cell.angle_gamma   90.00
#
_symmetry.space_group_name_H-M   'P 1'
#
loop_
_entity.id
_entity.type
_entity.pdbx_description
1 polymer ?
#
loop_
_entity_poly.entity_id
_entity_poly.type
_entity_poly.pdbx_seq_one_letter_code
_entity_poly.pdbx_strand_id
1 'polypeptide(L)'
;MKKFIIILLMALVYADNSFASENTTQVLQLHEAKPGEAGGAIQKIKEWYMSPDKTIYKIASVDLNSDGTKEVIVHMSDPRCQRKHNEICNIFIMKLKGDSNKHWDSISHSIKAKSVKLLNTATKGWRDLLFDDKLLFRKLFGV
;
A
#
# COMPACT_ATOMS: atom_id res chain seq x y z
N MET A 1 51.49 -33.55 -46.51
CA MET A 1 52.21 -34.07 -45.33
C MET A 1 51.67 -33.40 -44.07
N LYS A 2 51.29 -34.23 -43.09
CA LYS A 2 51.14 -34.02 -41.63
C LYS A 2 50.51 -32.71 -41.06
N LYS A 3 49.29 -32.91 -40.57
CA LYS A 3 48.58 -32.39 -39.37
C LYS A 3 49.37 -31.50 -38.39
N PHE A 4 48.72 -30.42 -37.92
CA PHE A 4 48.46 -30.21 -36.48
C PHE A 4 47.09 -29.55 -36.30
N ILE A 5 46.34 -30.11 -35.34
CA ILE A 5 45.02 -29.70 -34.86
C ILE A 5 45.26 -28.97 -33.53
N ILE A 6 44.59 -27.83 -33.31
CA ILE A 6 44.26 -27.35 -31.96
C ILE A 6 42.77 -27.02 -31.93
N ILE A 7 42.12 -27.54 -30.89
CA ILE A 7 40.68 -27.67 -30.63
C ILE A 7 40.28 -26.67 -29.52
N LEU A 8 39.06 -26.08 -29.65
CA LEU A 8 38.19 -25.45 -28.63
C LEU A 8 38.76 -24.27 -27.81
N LEU A 9 37.98 -23.28 -27.33
CA LEU A 9 36.63 -23.34 -26.77
C LEU A 9 35.73 -22.17 -27.21
N MET A 10 34.47 -22.51 -27.49
CA MET A 10 33.33 -21.61 -27.34
C MET A 10 33.20 -21.17 -25.88
N ALA A 11 32.97 -19.88 -25.66
CA ALA A 11 32.18 -19.41 -24.55
C ALA A 11 30.98 -18.66 -25.13
N LEU A 12 29.87 -19.40 -25.32
CA LEU A 12 28.54 -18.79 -25.25
C LEU A 12 28.46 -18.18 -23.86
N VAL A 13 28.50 -16.85 -23.76
CA VAL A 13 27.99 -16.18 -22.59
C VAL A 13 26.47 -16.31 -22.66
N TYR A 14 25.95 -17.38 -22.07
CA TYR A 14 24.61 -17.35 -21.51
C TYR A 14 24.61 -16.21 -20.49
N ALA A 15 24.11 -15.05 -20.90
CA ALA A 15 23.59 -14.11 -19.93
C ALA A 15 22.35 -14.80 -19.33
N ASP A 16 22.56 -15.48 -18.22
CA ASP A 16 21.51 -15.70 -17.25
C ASP A 16 20.93 -14.31 -16.94
N ASN A 17 19.79 -14.00 -17.56
CA ASN A 17 18.88 -12.99 -17.05
C ASN A 17 18.26 -13.56 -15.78
N SER A 18 19.10 -13.76 -14.75
CA SER A 18 18.63 -13.84 -13.38
C SER A 18 17.95 -12.51 -13.09
N PHE A 19 16.63 -12.54 -13.14
CA PHE A 19 15.71 -11.53 -12.64
C PHE A 19 16.18 -11.06 -11.25
N ALA A 20 17.02 -10.03 -11.22
CA ALA A 20 17.03 -9.12 -10.11
C ALA A 20 15.74 -8.31 -10.23
N SER A 21 14.64 -8.89 -9.74
CA SER A 21 13.42 -8.14 -9.48
C SER A 21 13.80 -7.07 -8.47
N GLU A 22 14.19 -5.88 -8.95
CA GLU A 22 14.15 -4.69 -8.14
C GLU A 22 12.75 -4.63 -7.55
N ASN A 23 12.64 -4.80 -6.24
CA ASN A 23 11.39 -4.55 -5.51
C ASN A 23 11.08 -3.06 -5.67
N THR A 24 10.50 -2.70 -6.80
CA THR A 24 10.12 -1.33 -7.11
C THR A 24 9.04 -0.95 -6.13
N THR A 25 9.45 -0.10 -5.19
CA THR A 25 8.60 0.40 -4.12
C THR A 25 8.08 1.76 -4.55
N GLN A 26 6.77 1.87 -4.74
CA GLN A 26 6.14 3.14 -5.04
C GLN A 26 5.68 3.80 -3.74
N VAL A 27 6.22 4.97 -3.44
CA VAL A 27 5.68 5.79 -2.35
C VAL A 27 4.27 6.23 -2.73
N LEU A 28 3.29 5.88 -1.89
CA LEU A 28 1.92 6.32 -2.10
C LEU A 28 1.82 7.81 -1.75
N GLN A 29 1.52 8.61 -2.76
CA GLN A 29 1.31 10.04 -2.61
C GLN A 29 -0.08 10.27 -2.00
N LEU A 30 -0.10 10.47 -0.69
CA LEU A 30 -1.32 10.83 0.05
C LEU A 30 -1.58 12.33 -0.11
N HIS A 31 -2.75 12.70 -0.65
CA HIS A 31 -3.20 14.10 -0.72
C HIS A 31 -4.30 14.37 0.29
N GLU A 32 -4.51 15.63 0.67
CA GLU A 32 -5.64 15.98 1.54
C GLU A 32 -6.98 15.69 0.84
N ALA A 33 -7.89 15.02 1.56
CA ALA A 33 -9.16 14.61 1.00
C ALA A 33 -10.01 15.82 0.60
N LYS A 34 -10.45 15.84 -0.67
CA LYS A 34 -11.37 16.88 -1.16
C LYS A 34 -12.82 16.56 -0.77
N PRO A 35 -13.71 17.57 -0.74
CA PRO A 35 -15.14 17.32 -0.52
C PRO A 35 -15.70 16.26 -1.48
N GLY A 36 -16.39 15.26 -0.95
CA GLY A 36 -16.97 14.14 -1.71
C GLY A 36 -16.01 12.98 -2.00
N GLU A 37 -14.69 13.20 -1.94
CA GLU A 37 -13.71 12.14 -2.13
C GLU A 37 -13.65 11.25 -0.88
N ALA A 38 -13.83 9.92 -1.06
CA ALA A 38 -13.86 8.96 0.04
C ALA A 38 -14.78 9.35 1.21
N GLY A 39 -15.82 10.15 0.95
CA GLY A 39 -16.64 10.77 2.00
C GLY A 39 -17.27 9.74 2.94
N GLY A 40 -17.76 8.62 2.40
CA GLY A 40 -18.30 7.53 3.20
C GLY A 40 -17.25 6.82 4.06
N ALA A 41 -16.03 6.63 3.56
CA ALA A 41 -14.92 6.06 4.32
C ALA A 41 -14.52 6.96 5.50
N ILE A 42 -14.37 8.26 5.24
CA ILE A 42 -14.01 9.26 6.25
C ILE A 42 -15.12 9.40 7.30
N GLN A 43 -16.39 9.42 6.88
CA GLN A 43 -17.52 9.45 7.82
C GLN A 43 -17.51 8.22 8.73
N LYS A 44 -17.25 7.03 8.18
CA LYS A 44 -17.15 5.80 8.98
C LYS A 44 -16.02 5.86 10.01
N ILE A 45 -14.86 6.39 9.61
CA ILE A 45 -13.72 6.57 10.53
C ILE A 45 -14.07 7.57 11.64
N LYS A 46 -14.77 8.68 11.32
CA LYS A 46 -15.24 9.65 12.32
C LYS A 46 -16.17 9.00 13.35
N GLU A 47 -17.10 8.16 12.91
CA GLU A 47 -17.99 7.40 13.79
C GLU A 47 -17.21 6.48 14.75
N TRP A 48 -16.23 5.75 14.24
CA TRP A 48 -15.45 4.80 15.04
C TRP A 48 -14.50 5.46 16.04
N TYR A 49 -13.87 6.57 15.66
CA TYR A 49 -12.77 7.17 16.42
C TYR A 49 -13.15 8.43 17.19
N MET A 50 -14.42 8.85 17.11
CA MET A 50 -14.90 10.11 17.69
C MET A 50 -13.94 11.26 17.36
N SER A 51 -13.55 11.33 16.09
CA SER A 51 -12.45 12.19 15.66
C SER A 51 -12.77 13.67 15.93
N PRO A 52 -11.88 14.42 16.60
CA PRO A 52 -12.13 15.82 16.91
C PRO A 52 -12.19 16.69 15.64
N ASP A 53 -12.83 17.84 15.72
CA ASP A 53 -13.13 18.71 14.57
C ASP A 53 -11.89 19.16 13.76
N LYS A 54 -10.71 19.19 14.37
CA LYS A 54 -9.44 19.58 13.73
C LYS A 54 -8.68 18.42 13.08
N THR A 55 -9.32 17.27 12.89
CA THR A 55 -8.69 16.10 12.28
C THR A 55 -8.52 16.30 10.77
N ILE A 56 -7.29 16.14 10.28
CA ILE A 56 -6.92 16.18 8.87
C ILE A 56 -6.93 14.75 8.32
N TYR A 57 -7.54 14.56 7.16
CA TYR A 57 -7.56 13.29 6.45
C TYR A 57 -6.78 13.44 5.15
N LYS A 58 -5.75 12.61 4.99
CA LYS A 58 -5.08 12.43 3.70
C LYS A 58 -5.44 11.07 3.13
N ILE A 59 -5.58 10.97 1.82
CA ILE A 59 -6.04 9.76 1.16
C ILE A 59 -5.23 9.43 -0.08
N ALA A 60 -5.23 8.14 -0.42
CA ALA A 60 -4.85 7.63 -1.73
C ALA A 60 -5.85 6.54 -2.12
N SER A 61 -6.24 6.50 -3.40
CA SER A 61 -7.14 5.48 -3.94
C SER A 61 -6.36 4.53 -4.85
N VAL A 62 -6.36 3.25 -4.52
CA VAL A 62 -5.55 2.22 -5.20
C VAL A 62 -6.40 0.97 -5.32
N ASP A 63 -6.38 0.33 -6.49
CA ASP A 63 -6.90 -1.02 -6.65
C ASP A 63 -5.84 -2.00 -6.10
N LEU A 64 -6.10 -2.53 -4.89
CA LEU A 64 -5.15 -3.38 -4.19
C LEU A 64 -5.31 -4.86 -4.57
N ASN A 65 -6.42 -5.27 -5.16
CA ASN A 65 -6.71 -6.68 -5.44
C ASN A 65 -6.95 -7.00 -6.93
N SER A 66 -6.81 -5.99 -7.79
CA SER A 66 -7.04 -6.04 -9.24
C SER A 66 -8.47 -6.41 -9.62
N ASP A 67 -9.47 -6.07 -8.79
CA ASP A 67 -10.89 -6.30 -9.09
C ASP A 67 -11.56 -5.13 -9.84
N GLY A 68 -10.82 -4.05 -10.13
CA GLY A 68 -11.31 -2.84 -10.80
C GLY A 68 -11.96 -1.82 -9.85
N THR A 69 -12.16 -2.17 -8.59
CA THR A 69 -12.61 -1.28 -7.52
C THR A 69 -11.42 -0.74 -6.77
N LYS A 70 -11.45 0.56 -6.42
CA LYS A 70 -10.38 1.16 -5.63
C LYS A 70 -10.67 1.05 -4.14
N GLU A 71 -9.72 0.51 -3.40
CA GLU A 71 -9.60 0.75 -1.96
C GLU A 71 -9.08 2.16 -1.70
N VAL A 72 -9.47 2.72 -0.56
CA VAL A 72 -8.98 4.00 -0.08
C VAL A 72 -8.12 3.79 1.14
N ILE A 73 -6.88 4.25 1.06
CA ILE A 73 -5.97 4.35 2.19
C ILE A 73 -6.17 5.72 2.81
N VAL A 74 -6.67 5.77 4.04
CA VAL A 74 -6.98 6.99 4.79
C VAL A 74 -5.99 7.18 5.92
N HIS A 75 -5.17 8.21 5.84
CA HIS A 75 -4.29 8.67 6.91
C HIS A 75 -4.97 9.78 7.71
N MET A 76 -5.34 9.47 8.95
CA MET A 76 -6.04 10.36 9.86
C MET A 76 -5.08 10.99 10.87
N SER A 77 -4.86 12.29 10.76
CA SER A 77 -3.99 13.07 11.65
C SER A 77 -4.80 14.06 12.48
N ASP A 78 -4.78 13.95 13.81
CA ASP A 78 -5.39 14.95 14.69
C ASP A 78 -4.34 15.81 15.43
N PRO A 79 -4.70 16.98 16.00
CA PRO A 79 -3.73 17.87 16.65
C PRO A 79 -3.04 17.28 17.89
N ARG A 80 -3.63 16.27 18.54
CA ARG A 80 -3.03 15.57 19.68
C ARG A 80 -1.87 14.69 19.21
N CYS A 81 -2.04 14.05 18.05
CA CYS A 81 -0.98 13.29 17.38
C CYS A 81 0.23 14.16 17.00
N GLN A 82 -0.04 15.38 16.52
CA GLN A 82 1.02 16.31 16.09
C GLN A 82 1.81 16.90 17.26
N ARG A 83 1.18 17.09 18.43
CA ARG A 83 1.81 17.74 19.61
C ARG A 83 2.90 16.93 20.29
N LYS A 84 2.91 15.61 20.15
CA LYS A 84 3.88 14.74 20.84
C LYS A 84 5.11 14.38 20.02
N HIS A 85 5.33 15.02 18.86
CA HIS A 85 6.47 14.78 17.95
C HIS A 85 6.68 13.30 17.51
N ASN A 86 5.81 12.37 17.91
CA ASN A 86 5.95 10.93 17.67
C ASN A 86 4.64 10.12 17.74
N GLU A 87 3.47 10.74 17.95
CA GLU A 87 2.22 9.99 18.10
C GLU A 87 1.45 9.87 16.79
N ILE A 88 1.93 8.94 15.97
CA ILE A 88 1.17 8.06 15.10
C ILE A 88 -0.32 8.39 14.86
N CYS A 89 -0.56 8.92 13.67
CA CYS A 89 -1.82 9.25 13.04
C CYS A 89 -2.35 8.01 12.32
N ASN A 90 -3.49 7.48 12.74
CA ASN A 90 -3.97 6.17 12.31
C ASN A 90 -4.11 6.09 10.77
N ILE A 91 -3.60 5.01 10.17
CA ILE A 91 -3.89 4.64 8.79
C ILE A 91 -4.99 3.59 8.77
N PHE A 92 -5.96 3.78 7.89
CA PHE A 92 -7.04 2.85 7.60
C PHE A 92 -7.01 2.47 6.13
N ILE A 93 -7.32 1.23 5.82
CA ILE A 93 -7.57 0.75 4.47
C ILE A 93 -9.05 0.43 4.42
N MET A 94 -9.76 1.15 3.56
CA MET A 94 -11.21 1.15 3.47
C MET A 94 -11.62 0.65 2.10
N LYS A 95 -12.62 -0.23 2.04
CA LYS A 95 -13.20 -0.71 0.78
C LYS A 95 -14.67 -0.33 0.69
N LEU A 96 -15.14 -0.11 -0.53
CA LEU A 96 -16.56 0.03 -0.77
C LEU A 96 -17.25 -1.34 -0.60
N LYS A 97 -18.42 -1.35 0.03
CA LYS A 97 -19.23 -2.54 0.23
C LYS A 97 -20.46 -2.46 -0.67
N GLY A 98 -20.45 -3.29 -1.72
CA GLY A 98 -21.48 -3.27 -2.76
C GLY A 98 -21.41 -2.01 -3.62
N ASP A 99 -22.47 -1.75 -4.38
CA ASP A 99 -22.44 -0.74 -5.46
C ASP A 99 -22.83 0.67 -5.00
N SER A 100 -23.09 0.87 -3.71
CA SER A 100 -23.48 2.17 -3.18
C SER A 100 -22.30 2.86 -2.51
N ASN A 101 -22.00 4.11 -2.90
CA ASN A 101 -20.98 4.97 -2.29
C ASN A 101 -21.17 5.24 -0.78
N LYS A 102 -22.23 4.70 -0.18
CA LYS A 102 -22.66 4.94 1.20
C LYS A 102 -22.21 3.85 2.17
N HIS A 103 -21.75 2.71 1.68
CA HIS A 103 -21.36 1.59 2.54
C HIS A 103 -19.89 1.29 2.37
N TRP A 104 -19.13 1.56 3.43
CA TRP A 104 -17.69 1.34 3.49
C TRP A 104 -17.37 0.38 4.63
N ASP A 105 -16.44 -0.53 4.36
CA ASP A 105 -15.93 -1.48 5.33
C ASP A 105 -14.43 -1.28 5.53
N SER A 106 -13.94 -1.65 6.69
CA SER A 106 -12.51 -1.61 6.98
C SER A 106 -11.87 -2.92 6.58
N ILE A 107 -10.82 -2.84 5.77
CA ILE A 107 -9.88 -3.95 5.58
C ILE A 107 -8.97 -4.01 6.81
N SER A 108 -8.44 -2.86 7.25
CA SER A 108 -7.52 -2.79 8.40
C SER A 108 -8.07 -1.97 9.56
N HIS A 109 -8.09 -2.55 10.76
CA HIS A 109 -8.30 -1.77 11.97
C HIS A 109 -7.02 -0.99 12.33
N SER A 110 -7.14 0.34 12.44
CA SER A 110 -6.10 1.33 12.82
C SER A 110 -4.65 0.82 12.80
N ILE A 111 -3.94 1.17 11.73
CA ILE A 111 -2.51 0.92 11.62
C ILE A 111 -1.77 2.14 12.13
N LYS A 112 -0.84 1.87 13.03
CA LYS A 112 0.00 2.88 13.63
C LYS A 112 1.27 3.06 12.79
N ALA A 113 1.25 3.99 11.82
CA ALA A 113 2.40 4.32 10.96
C ALA A 113 2.45 5.80 10.51
N LYS A 114 3.60 6.27 10.04
CA LYS A 114 3.84 7.61 9.46
C LYS A 114 3.77 7.62 7.93
N SER A 115 4.07 6.49 7.31
CA SER A 115 4.17 6.34 5.86
C SER A 115 3.59 5.01 5.40
N VAL A 116 3.19 4.97 4.13
CA VAL A 116 2.74 3.75 3.45
C VAL A 116 3.33 3.74 2.04
N LYS A 117 3.88 2.59 1.65
CA LYS A 117 4.41 2.35 0.30
C LYS A 117 3.74 1.13 -0.30
N LEU A 118 3.47 1.20 -1.60
CA LEU A 118 2.96 0.10 -2.39
C LEU A 118 4.13 -0.69 -2.97
N LEU A 119 4.13 -2.00 -2.78
CA LEU A 119 5.13 -2.89 -3.35
C LEU A 119 4.61 -3.49 -4.66
N ASN A 120 5.52 -3.86 -5.54
CA ASN A 120 5.22 -4.60 -6.76
C ASN A 120 4.85 -6.07 -6.50
N THR A 121 5.08 -6.56 -5.28
CA THR A 121 4.69 -7.90 -4.85
C THR A 121 3.21 -7.97 -4.46
N ALA A 122 2.67 -9.18 -4.43
CA ALA A 122 1.32 -9.46 -3.98
C ALA A 122 1.26 -10.74 -3.15
N THR A 123 0.42 -10.74 -2.11
CA THR A 123 0.15 -11.87 -1.24
C THR A 123 -1.32 -12.23 -1.32
N LYS A 124 -1.62 -13.49 -1.69
CA LYS A 124 -3.00 -14.01 -1.76
C LYS A 124 -3.94 -13.12 -2.60
N GLY A 125 -3.42 -12.55 -3.69
CA GLY A 125 -4.16 -11.69 -4.61
C GLY A 125 -4.20 -10.21 -4.21
N TRP A 126 -3.62 -9.81 -3.08
CA TRP A 126 -3.58 -8.42 -2.63
C TRP A 126 -2.19 -7.82 -2.75
N ARG A 127 -2.10 -6.58 -3.23
CA ARG A 127 -0.87 -5.80 -3.31
C ARG A 127 -0.33 -5.55 -1.93
N ASP A 128 0.97 -5.78 -1.84
CA ASP A 128 1.68 -5.72 -0.60
C ASP A 128 1.97 -4.26 -0.19
N LEU A 129 1.80 -3.97 1.10
CA LEU A 129 2.00 -2.63 1.67
C LEU A 129 3.12 -2.64 2.71
N LEU A 130 3.94 -1.60 2.67
CA LEU A 130 5.01 -1.35 3.62
C LEU A 130 4.67 -0.13 4.47
N PHE A 131 4.67 -0.29 5.80
CA PHE A 131 4.36 0.77 6.76
C PHE A 131 5.58 1.08 7.61
N ASP A 132 6.16 2.28 7.49
CA ASP A 132 7.40 2.66 8.19
C ASP A 132 8.51 1.58 8.07
N ASP A 133 8.70 1.10 6.84
CA ASP A 133 9.65 0.04 6.48
C ASP A 133 9.38 -1.33 7.11
N LYS A 134 8.19 -1.52 7.70
CA LYS A 134 7.70 -2.81 8.18
C LYS A 134 6.66 -3.38 7.23
N LEU A 135 6.93 -4.60 6.81
CA LEU A 135 6.08 -5.38 5.93
C LEU A 135 4.89 -5.92 6.72
N LEU A 136 3.65 -5.60 6.32
CA LEU A 136 2.45 -6.02 7.06
C LEU A 136 1.52 -6.86 6.18
N PHE A 137 1.80 -8.17 6.13
CA PHE A 137 1.26 -9.08 5.10
C PHE A 137 0.13 -10.02 5.55
N ARG A 138 -0.13 -10.15 6.85
CA ARG A 138 -0.93 -11.29 7.36
C ARG A 138 -2.15 -10.95 8.21
N LYS A 139 -2.33 -9.69 8.63
CA LYS A 139 -3.43 -9.34 9.54
C LYS A 139 -4.46 -8.38 8.95
N LEU A 140 -4.10 -7.65 7.89
CA LEU A 140 -4.98 -6.63 7.29
C LEU A 140 -5.94 -7.22 6.26
N PHE A 141 -5.52 -8.20 5.48
CA PHE A 141 -6.34 -8.71 4.37
C PHE A 141 -7.24 -9.89 4.76
N GLY A 142 -7.35 -10.21 6.06
CA GLY A 142 -8.26 -11.25 6.56
C GLY A 142 -7.95 -12.66 6.03
N VAL A 143 -6.66 -13.01 5.92
CA VAL A 143 -6.21 -14.34 5.48
C VAL A 143 -5.12 -14.94 6.36
#